data_AF-A0A6A5ZRF1-F1
#
_entry.id   AF-A0A6A5ZRF1-F1
#
_cell.length_a   1.000
_cell.length_b   1.000
_cell.length_c   1.000
_cell.angle_alpha   90.00
_cell.angle_beta   90.00
_cell.angle_gamma   90.00
#
_symmetry.space_group_name_H-M   'P 1'
#
loop_
_entity.id
_entity.type
_entity.pdbx_description
1 polymer ?
#
loop_
_entity_poly.entity_id
_entity_poly.type
_entity_poly.pdbx_seq_one_letter_code
_entity_poly.pdbx_strand_id
1 'polypeptide(L)'
;MAVPEQDTQVSTLRKIITSELEPLARRFRALFSLKYLASLQPPSEQTVPAIEAIAAAFSSPSALLKHELAYCLGQTRNDAAILPLRNVLEDEEEDAMCRHEAAEALGALGDMGSLELLKRLRDNKGEVEVVRETCEIAVDRIEWEHSKQRKDEQLKQSDFASIDPAPPLPQAKQTPSIPELEKALLDTSLPLFQRYRAMFALRDLSSPPDLPTAVPAVQSLARGFSDPSALFRHEIAFVFGQLSHPASIPSLIETLSNTKEASMVRHEAAEALGSLGDEEGVEDTLRKFLDDPEQVVRDSVIVALDMAEFEKNGEAEYAIVPGTSEPIAV
;
A
#
# COMPACT_ATOMS: atom_id res chain seq x y z
N MET A 1 1.73 -45.34 -6.76
CA MET A 1 2.99 -44.58 -6.54
C MET A 1 2.63 -43.12 -6.56
N ALA A 2 2.66 -42.45 -5.42
CA ALA A 2 2.55 -41.00 -5.39
C ALA A 2 3.78 -40.44 -6.10
N VAL A 3 3.57 -39.60 -7.11
CA VAL A 3 4.64 -38.78 -7.67
C VAL A 3 5.09 -37.85 -6.53
N PRO A 4 6.38 -37.78 -6.20
CA PRO A 4 6.84 -36.78 -5.23
C PRO A 4 6.42 -35.42 -5.76
N GLU A 5 5.68 -34.63 -4.98
CA GLU A 5 5.46 -33.22 -5.28
C GLU A 5 6.84 -32.61 -5.55
N GLN A 6 7.09 -32.21 -6.80
CA GLN A 6 8.22 -31.34 -7.08
C GLN A 6 7.93 -30.06 -6.30
N ASP A 7 8.75 -29.76 -5.29
CA ASP A 7 8.61 -28.56 -4.48
C ASP A 7 8.80 -27.35 -5.41
N THR A 8 7.69 -26.76 -5.83
CA THR A 8 7.70 -25.60 -6.73
C THR A 8 8.20 -24.37 -5.98
N GLN A 9 8.66 -23.36 -6.72
CA GLN A 9 9.04 -22.06 -6.15
C GLN A 9 7.91 -21.49 -5.27
N VAL A 10 6.67 -21.52 -5.77
CA VAL A 10 5.48 -21.06 -5.02
C VAL A 10 5.27 -21.88 -3.74
N SER A 11 5.48 -23.21 -3.77
CA SER A 11 5.35 -24.05 -2.57
C SER A 11 6.35 -23.66 -1.48
N THR A 12 7.60 -23.38 -1.84
CA THR A 12 8.61 -22.88 -0.89
C THR A 12 8.20 -21.53 -0.30
N LEU A 13 7.80 -20.57 -1.14
CA LEU A 13 7.39 -19.23 -0.69
C LEU A 13 6.14 -19.30 0.20
N ARG A 14 5.18 -20.17 -0.15
CA ARG A 14 3.98 -20.42 0.66
C ARG A 14 4.34 -20.90 2.06
N LYS A 15 5.26 -21.87 2.18
CA LYS A 15 5.71 -22.37 3.50
C LYS A 15 6.31 -21.26 4.35
N ILE A 16 7.05 -20.33 3.75
CA ILE A 16 7.65 -19.19 4.46
C ILE A 16 6.56 -18.22 4.93
N ILE A 17 5.72 -17.73 4.02
CA ILE A 17 4.75 -16.66 4.33
C ILE A 17 3.66 -17.11 5.34
N THR A 18 3.31 -18.41 5.37
CA THR A 18 2.32 -18.95 6.31
C THR A 18 2.90 -19.44 7.64
N SER A 19 4.22 -19.33 7.86
CA SER A 19 4.87 -19.85 9.06
C SER A 19 5.06 -18.75 10.11
N GLU A 20 4.40 -18.90 11.27
CA GLU A 20 4.61 -18.01 12.43
C GLU A 20 5.98 -18.19 13.12
N LEU A 21 6.76 -19.18 12.68
CA LEU A 21 8.14 -19.38 13.13
C LEU A 21 9.15 -18.58 12.29
N GLU A 22 8.76 -18.12 11.11
CA GLU A 22 9.63 -17.32 10.25
C GLU A 22 9.62 -15.85 10.71
N PRO A 23 10.78 -15.17 10.73
CA PRO A 23 10.83 -13.75 11.02
C PRO A 23 9.93 -12.94 10.08
N LEU A 24 9.28 -11.89 10.60
CA LEU A 24 8.32 -11.09 9.85
C LEU A 24 8.93 -10.53 8.54
N ALA A 25 10.13 -9.95 8.63
CA ALA A 25 10.86 -9.45 7.46
C ALA A 25 11.01 -10.51 6.36
N ARG A 26 11.37 -11.76 6.71
CA ARG A 26 11.50 -12.86 5.76
C ARG A 26 10.16 -13.26 5.13
N ARG A 27 9.05 -13.14 5.87
CA ARG A 27 7.70 -13.34 5.34
C ARG A 27 7.32 -12.24 4.34
N PHE A 28 7.71 -10.98 4.58
CA PHE A 28 7.56 -9.87 3.63
C PHE A 28 8.38 -10.07 2.35
N ARG A 29 9.65 -10.50 2.46
CA ARG A 29 10.44 -10.83 1.28
C ARG A 29 9.81 -11.96 0.44
N ALA A 30 9.22 -12.97 1.10
CA ALA A 30 8.47 -14.02 0.42
C ALA A 30 7.17 -13.50 -0.24
N LEU A 31 6.45 -12.60 0.45
CA LEU A 31 5.28 -11.91 -0.09
C LEU A 31 5.61 -11.16 -1.38
N PHE A 32 6.70 -10.39 -1.42
CA PHE A 32 7.07 -9.66 -2.63
C PHE A 32 7.49 -10.57 -3.79
N SER A 33 8.14 -11.71 -3.52
CA SER A 33 8.37 -12.74 -4.55
C SER A 33 7.05 -13.32 -5.09
N LEU A 34 6.09 -13.58 -4.20
CA LEU A 34 4.77 -14.08 -4.60
C LEU A 34 3.99 -13.01 -5.39
N LYS A 35 4.03 -11.74 -4.97
CA LYS A 35 3.41 -10.61 -5.66
C LYS A 35 3.93 -10.49 -7.09
N TYR A 36 5.24 -10.62 -7.29
CA TYR A 36 5.86 -10.63 -8.62
C TYR A 36 5.26 -11.73 -9.50
N LEU A 37 5.22 -12.98 -9.03
CA LEU A 37 4.64 -14.10 -9.76
C LEU A 37 3.14 -13.92 -10.04
N ALA A 38 2.41 -13.37 -9.07
CA ALA A 38 0.99 -13.07 -9.14
C ALA A 38 0.66 -11.94 -10.13
N SER A 39 1.62 -11.07 -10.44
CA SER A 39 1.45 -9.89 -11.30
C SER A 39 2.02 -10.06 -12.71
N LEU A 40 2.53 -11.25 -13.05
CA LEU A 40 3.12 -11.51 -14.37
C LEU A 40 2.10 -11.27 -15.51
N GLN A 41 2.55 -10.57 -16.54
CA GLN A 41 1.79 -10.30 -17.76
C GLN A 41 2.63 -10.68 -19.00
N PRO A 42 2.20 -11.69 -19.80
CA PRO A 42 1.01 -12.52 -19.60
C PRO A 42 1.11 -13.44 -18.36
N PRO A 43 -0.03 -13.88 -17.78
CA PRO A 43 -0.05 -14.83 -16.66
C PRO A 43 0.69 -16.13 -16.97
N SER A 44 1.31 -16.72 -15.94
CA SER A 44 1.98 -18.02 -15.99
C SER A 44 1.23 -19.09 -15.20
N GLU A 45 1.65 -20.34 -15.29
CA GLU A 45 1.12 -21.43 -14.45
C GLU A 45 1.32 -21.19 -12.94
N GLN A 46 2.25 -20.31 -12.56
CA GLN A 46 2.53 -19.94 -11.17
C GLN A 46 1.68 -18.78 -10.66
N THR A 47 0.99 -18.05 -11.54
CA THR A 47 0.28 -16.80 -11.18
C THR A 47 -0.86 -17.05 -10.20
N VAL A 48 -1.75 -18.00 -10.49
CA VAL A 48 -2.86 -18.34 -9.57
C VAL A 48 -2.36 -19.02 -8.29
N PRO A 49 -1.45 -20.01 -8.35
CA PRO A 49 -0.84 -20.57 -7.13
C PRO A 49 -0.17 -19.52 -6.23
N ALA A 50 0.45 -18.48 -6.80
CA ALA A 50 1.04 -17.40 -6.02
C ALA A 50 -0.02 -16.57 -5.29
N ILE A 51 -1.13 -16.24 -5.97
CA ILE A 51 -2.30 -15.58 -5.35
C ILE A 51 -2.87 -16.43 -4.22
N GLU A 52 -3.03 -17.74 -4.42
CA GLU A 52 -3.49 -18.67 -3.39
C GLU A 52 -2.51 -18.78 -2.21
N ALA A 53 -1.21 -18.67 -2.45
CA ALA A 53 -0.20 -18.66 -1.40
C ALA A 53 -0.26 -17.38 -0.56
N ILE A 54 -0.44 -16.21 -1.20
CA ILE A 54 -0.66 -14.92 -0.51
C ILE A 54 -1.95 -15.01 0.32
N ALA A 55 -3.06 -15.45 -0.28
CA ALA A 55 -4.35 -15.57 0.40
C ALA A 55 -4.32 -16.54 1.59
N ALA A 56 -3.52 -17.61 1.53
CA ALA A 56 -3.38 -18.55 2.65
C ALA A 56 -2.78 -17.91 3.92
N ALA A 57 -1.99 -16.84 3.77
CA ALA A 57 -1.36 -16.15 4.88
C ALA A 57 -2.30 -15.19 5.64
N PHE A 58 -3.56 -14.99 5.20
CA PHE A 58 -4.58 -14.30 6.00
C PHE A 58 -4.91 -15.02 7.31
N SER A 59 -4.46 -16.26 7.49
CA SER A 59 -4.52 -16.98 8.77
C SER A 59 -3.55 -16.45 9.84
N SER A 60 -2.64 -15.54 9.48
CA SER A 60 -1.70 -14.90 10.39
C SER A 60 -2.40 -14.02 11.43
N PRO A 61 -1.93 -13.97 12.69
CA PRO A 61 -2.39 -13.00 13.67
C PRO A 61 -1.82 -11.59 13.44
N SER A 62 -0.83 -11.42 12.56
CA SER A 62 -0.22 -10.11 12.29
C SER A 62 -1.14 -9.27 11.40
N ALA A 63 -1.75 -8.22 11.97
CA ALA A 63 -2.53 -7.23 11.22
C ALA A 63 -1.68 -6.58 10.12
N LEU A 64 -0.40 -6.30 10.41
CA LEU A 64 0.51 -5.73 9.43
C LEU A 64 0.71 -6.63 8.21
N LEU A 65 1.02 -7.91 8.43
CA LEU A 65 1.17 -8.84 7.31
C LEU A 65 -0.13 -8.90 6.51
N LYS A 66 -1.28 -9.06 7.17
CA LYS A 66 -2.59 -9.16 6.51
C LYS A 66 -2.95 -7.92 5.68
N HIS A 67 -2.64 -6.72 6.17
CA HIS A 67 -2.73 -5.50 5.39
C HIS A 67 -1.92 -5.63 4.10
N GLU A 68 -0.62 -5.93 4.20
CA GLU A 68 0.24 -6.03 3.02
C GLU A 68 -0.16 -7.16 2.04
N LEU A 69 -0.72 -8.27 2.55
CA LEU A 69 -1.31 -9.32 1.70
C LEU A 69 -2.45 -8.76 0.84
N ALA A 70 -3.37 -8.00 1.45
CA ALA A 70 -4.51 -7.42 0.75
C ALA A 70 -4.04 -6.40 -0.30
N TYR A 71 -3.09 -5.53 0.05
CA TYR A 71 -2.48 -4.59 -0.89
C TYR A 71 -1.88 -5.35 -2.08
N CYS A 72 -0.99 -6.32 -1.83
CA CYS A 72 -0.34 -7.10 -2.87
C CYS A 72 -1.33 -7.80 -3.80
N LEU A 73 -2.43 -8.33 -3.26
CA LEU A 73 -3.51 -8.96 -4.02
C LEU A 73 -4.24 -7.97 -4.93
N GLY A 74 -4.52 -6.75 -4.45
CA GLY A 74 -5.13 -5.67 -5.24
C GLY A 74 -4.29 -5.26 -6.45
N GLN A 75 -2.97 -5.33 -6.32
CA GLN A 75 -2.01 -4.96 -7.39
C GLN A 75 -1.87 -6.02 -8.51
N THR A 76 -2.46 -7.21 -8.35
CA THR A 76 -2.23 -8.35 -9.28
C THR A 76 -2.95 -8.22 -10.62
N ARG A 77 -4.03 -7.42 -10.70
CA ARG A 77 -4.95 -7.36 -11.85
C ARG A 77 -5.54 -8.74 -12.20
N ASN A 78 -5.73 -9.62 -11.22
CA ASN A 78 -6.18 -11.00 -11.43
C ASN A 78 -7.37 -11.35 -10.52
N ASP A 79 -8.47 -11.79 -11.14
CA ASP A 79 -9.74 -12.10 -10.47
C ASP A 79 -9.65 -13.18 -9.39
N ALA A 80 -8.60 -14.04 -9.40
CA ALA A 80 -8.37 -15.02 -8.34
C ALA A 80 -8.18 -14.37 -6.95
N ALA A 81 -7.80 -13.08 -6.90
CA ALA A 81 -7.66 -12.31 -5.67
C ALA A 81 -9.00 -11.88 -5.05
N ILE A 82 -10.09 -11.82 -5.83
CA ILE A 82 -11.36 -11.21 -5.42
C ILE A 82 -11.99 -11.93 -4.22
N LEU A 83 -12.13 -13.26 -4.27
CA LEU A 83 -12.80 -14.01 -3.20
C LEU A 83 -12.07 -13.91 -1.85
N PRO A 84 -10.74 -14.10 -1.76
CA PRO A 84 -9.99 -13.83 -0.53
C PRO A 84 -10.21 -12.43 0.03
N LEU A 85 -10.15 -11.39 -0.81
CA LEU A 85 -10.32 -10.00 -0.37
C LEU A 85 -11.74 -9.73 0.16
N ARG A 86 -12.76 -10.27 -0.49
CA ARG A 86 -14.14 -10.17 0.00
C ARG A 86 -14.32 -10.83 1.37
N ASN A 87 -13.71 -12.00 1.59
CA ASN A 87 -13.78 -12.67 2.87
C ASN A 87 -13.17 -11.82 3.99
N VAL A 88 -12.04 -11.14 3.74
CA VAL A 88 -11.41 -10.21 4.69
C VAL A 88 -12.33 -9.02 4.96
N LEU A 89 -12.88 -8.39 3.92
CA LEU A 89 -13.75 -7.22 4.08
C LEU A 89 -15.07 -7.53 4.83
N GLU A 90 -15.64 -8.71 4.60
CA GLU A 90 -16.90 -9.15 5.23
C GLU A 90 -16.74 -9.66 6.67
N ASP A 91 -15.52 -9.95 7.12
CA ASP A 91 -15.26 -10.40 8.50
C ASP A 91 -15.25 -9.20 9.46
N GLU A 92 -16.32 -9.03 10.25
CA GLU A 92 -16.44 -7.94 11.22
C GLU A 92 -15.49 -8.10 12.43
N GLU A 93 -14.92 -9.30 12.65
CA GLU A 93 -13.93 -9.55 13.69
C GLU A 93 -12.49 -9.28 13.22
N GLU A 94 -12.30 -9.01 11.92
CA GLU A 94 -11.01 -8.66 11.35
C GLU A 94 -10.64 -7.20 11.68
N ASP A 95 -9.35 -6.93 11.81
CA ASP A 95 -8.80 -5.61 12.07
C ASP A 95 -9.22 -4.63 10.97
N ALA A 96 -9.69 -3.44 11.37
CA ALA A 96 -10.17 -2.42 10.45
C ALA A 96 -9.10 -2.01 9.43
N MET A 97 -7.82 -2.10 9.79
CA MET A 97 -6.68 -1.89 8.90
C MET A 97 -6.68 -2.88 7.72
N CYS A 98 -6.84 -4.17 8.02
CA CYS A 98 -6.90 -5.20 6.99
C CYS A 98 -8.17 -5.09 6.13
N ARG A 99 -9.29 -4.71 6.76
CA ARG A 99 -10.58 -4.53 6.07
C ARG A 99 -10.57 -3.35 5.12
N HIS A 100 -9.95 -2.21 5.48
CA HIS A 100 -9.82 -1.10 4.54
C HIS A 100 -8.97 -1.50 3.34
N GLU A 101 -7.83 -2.15 3.56
CA GLU A 101 -6.93 -2.53 2.48
C GLU A 101 -7.58 -3.54 1.54
N ALA A 102 -8.41 -4.45 2.08
CA ALA A 102 -9.23 -5.34 1.27
C ALA A 102 -10.27 -4.60 0.41
N ALA A 103 -10.93 -3.57 0.95
CA ALA A 103 -11.86 -2.74 0.18
C ALA A 103 -11.15 -1.97 -0.94
N GLU A 104 -9.98 -1.39 -0.65
CA GLU A 104 -9.16 -0.68 -1.63
C GLU A 104 -8.69 -1.62 -2.74
N ALA A 105 -8.19 -2.80 -2.39
CA ALA A 105 -7.75 -3.83 -3.31
C ALA A 105 -8.87 -4.28 -4.27
N LEU A 106 -10.10 -4.41 -3.79
CA LEU A 106 -11.27 -4.68 -4.65
C LEU A 106 -11.54 -3.51 -5.62
N GLY A 107 -11.35 -2.27 -5.16
CA GLY A 107 -11.38 -1.07 -5.99
C GLY A 107 -10.30 -1.09 -7.09
N ALA A 108 -9.06 -1.45 -6.73
CA ALA A 108 -7.92 -1.56 -7.64
C ALA A 108 -8.12 -2.63 -8.72
N LEU A 109 -8.73 -3.76 -8.36
CA LEU A 109 -9.11 -4.83 -9.29
C LEU A 109 -10.27 -4.43 -10.22
N GLY A 110 -11.03 -3.38 -9.88
CA GLY A 110 -12.15 -2.93 -10.69
C GLY A 110 -13.34 -3.91 -10.67
N ASP A 111 -13.50 -4.70 -9.61
CA ASP A 111 -14.49 -5.78 -9.54
C ASP A 111 -15.92 -5.27 -9.37
N MET A 112 -16.69 -5.26 -10.47
CA MET A 112 -18.12 -4.94 -10.47
C MET A 112 -18.95 -5.86 -9.56
N GLY A 113 -18.50 -7.10 -9.32
CA GLY A 113 -19.18 -8.05 -8.42
C GLY A 113 -19.14 -7.64 -6.96
N SER A 114 -18.23 -6.75 -6.58
CA SER A 114 -18.06 -6.24 -5.21
C SER A 114 -18.76 -4.92 -4.94
N LEU A 115 -19.35 -4.27 -5.95
CA LEU A 115 -20.03 -2.98 -5.77
C LEU A 115 -21.16 -2.99 -4.74
N GLU A 116 -22.00 -4.02 -4.74
CA GLU A 116 -23.12 -4.11 -3.78
C GLU A 116 -22.60 -4.25 -2.34
N LEU A 117 -21.53 -5.01 -2.13
CA LEU A 117 -20.87 -5.15 -0.83
C LEU A 117 -20.27 -3.81 -0.38
N LEU A 118 -19.48 -3.17 -1.25
CA LEU A 118 -18.81 -1.91 -0.95
C LEU A 118 -19.81 -0.79 -0.66
N LYS A 119 -20.89 -0.67 -1.44
CA LYS A 119 -21.98 0.30 -1.20
C LYS A 119 -22.68 0.05 0.14
N ARG A 120 -22.96 -1.21 0.46
CA ARG A 120 -23.57 -1.59 1.74
C ARG A 120 -22.71 -1.15 2.92
N LEU A 121 -21.39 -1.38 2.87
CA LEU A 121 -20.47 -1.01 3.95
C LEU A 121 -20.27 0.50 4.05
N ARG A 122 -20.07 1.20 2.92
CA ARG A 122 -20.02 2.67 2.85
C ARG A 122 -21.22 3.32 3.55
N ASP A 123 -22.42 2.81 3.28
CA ASP A 123 -23.68 3.36 3.77
C ASP A 123 -24.05 2.87 5.19
N ASN A 124 -23.32 1.88 5.74
CA ASN A 124 -23.55 1.35 7.08
C ASN A 124 -22.99 2.31 8.15
N LYS A 125 -23.86 3.04 8.85
CA LYS A 125 -23.46 3.96 9.93
C LYS A 125 -22.81 3.29 11.14
N GLY A 126 -22.98 1.97 11.31
CA GLY A 126 -22.33 1.19 12.37
C GLY A 126 -20.93 0.69 11.99
N GLU A 127 -20.53 0.84 10.74
CA GLU A 127 -19.21 0.42 10.26
C GLU A 127 -18.13 1.43 10.67
N VAL A 128 -16.90 0.93 10.87
CA VAL A 128 -15.74 1.73 11.23
C VAL A 128 -15.45 2.76 10.14
N GLU A 129 -15.18 4.01 10.53
CA GLU A 129 -15.03 5.15 9.62
C GLU A 129 -14.04 4.88 8.48
N VAL A 130 -12.84 4.36 8.79
CA VAL A 130 -11.82 4.00 7.78
C VAL A 130 -12.36 3.05 6.72
N VAL A 131 -13.08 1.99 7.10
CA VAL A 131 -13.65 1.01 6.17
C VAL A 131 -14.73 1.66 5.29
N ARG A 132 -15.54 2.55 5.87
CA ARG A 132 -16.59 3.28 5.12
C ARG A 132 -15.99 4.23 4.08
N GLU A 133 -14.97 5.00 4.47
CA GLU A 133 -14.27 5.94 3.58
C GLU A 133 -13.54 5.20 2.46
N THR A 134 -12.89 4.07 2.75
CA THR A 134 -12.24 3.26 1.71
C THR A 134 -13.26 2.62 0.79
N CYS A 135 -14.41 2.16 1.30
CA CYS A 135 -15.50 1.69 0.46
C CYS A 135 -16.07 2.79 -0.44
N GLU A 136 -16.12 4.05 0.02
CA GLU A 136 -16.47 5.20 -0.84
C GLU A 136 -15.49 5.33 -2.01
N ILE A 137 -14.19 5.36 -1.74
CA ILE A 137 -13.16 5.47 -2.78
C ILE A 137 -13.21 4.26 -3.73
N ALA A 138 -13.33 3.04 -3.21
CA ALA A 138 -13.38 1.83 -4.02
C ALA A 138 -14.61 1.80 -4.94
N VAL A 139 -15.78 2.25 -4.47
CA VAL A 139 -16.98 2.40 -5.31
C VAL A 139 -16.71 3.41 -6.42
N ASP A 140 -16.21 4.60 -6.08
CA ASP A 140 -15.94 5.66 -7.05
C ASP A 140 -14.88 5.23 -8.08
N ARG A 141 -13.86 4.48 -7.65
CA ARG A 141 -12.81 3.90 -8.49
C ARG A 141 -13.38 2.91 -9.50
N ILE A 142 -14.20 1.95 -9.05
CA ILE A 142 -14.84 0.96 -9.91
C ILE A 142 -15.80 1.65 -10.88
N GLU A 143 -16.68 2.52 -10.38
CA GLU A 143 -17.64 3.23 -11.22
C GLU A 143 -16.92 4.10 -12.27
N TRP A 144 -15.83 4.78 -11.89
CA TRP A 144 -14.97 5.51 -12.82
C TRP A 144 -14.38 4.57 -13.88
N GLU A 145 -13.73 3.46 -13.50
CA GLU A 145 -13.04 2.55 -14.43
C GLU A 145 -13.99 2.00 -15.52
N HIS A 146 -15.26 1.74 -15.15
CA HIS A 146 -16.29 1.22 -16.06
C HIS A 146 -17.12 2.32 -16.76
N SER A 147 -16.85 3.60 -16.47
CA SER A 147 -17.62 4.72 -17.00
C SER A 147 -17.23 5.12 -18.43
N LYS A 148 -18.04 6.01 -19.05
CA LYS A 148 -17.62 6.76 -20.25
C LYS A 148 -16.53 7.77 -19.94
N GLN A 149 -16.54 8.36 -18.74
CA GLN A 149 -15.58 9.37 -18.31
C GLN A 149 -14.15 8.84 -18.41
N ARG A 150 -13.87 7.62 -17.91
CA ARG A 150 -12.58 6.96 -18.09
C ARG A 150 -12.16 6.91 -19.57
N LYS A 151 -13.08 6.53 -20.47
CA LYS A 151 -12.77 6.41 -21.91
C LYS A 151 -12.43 7.75 -22.56
N ASP A 152 -12.99 8.84 -22.03
CA ASP A 152 -12.81 10.19 -22.54
C ASP A 152 -11.60 10.91 -21.90
N GLU A 153 -11.21 10.53 -20.68
CA GLU A 153 -10.07 11.10 -19.96
C GLU A 153 -8.74 10.58 -20.53
N GLN A 154 -7.82 11.52 -20.80
CA GLN A 154 -6.42 11.21 -21.05
C GLN A 154 -5.64 11.41 -19.76
N LEU A 155 -5.04 10.35 -19.24
CA LEU A 155 -4.24 10.41 -18.01
C LEU A 155 -2.75 10.43 -18.33
N LYS A 156 -1.96 11.11 -17.50
CA LYS A 156 -0.49 10.93 -17.49
C LYS A 156 -0.22 9.48 -17.07
N GLN A 157 0.74 8.85 -17.73
CA GLN A 157 1.28 7.58 -17.25
C GLN A 157 2.06 7.87 -15.96
N SER A 158 1.66 7.21 -14.88
CA SER A 158 2.34 7.32 -13.59
C SER A 158 3.77 6.80 -13.70
N ASP A 159 4.70 7.46 -13.00
CA ASP A 159 6.07 6.97 -12.80
C ASP A 159 6.09 5.80 -11.79
N PHE A 160 4.98 5.59 -11.08
CA PHE A 160 4.80 4.56 -10.06
C PHE A 160 4.03 3.37 -10.63
N ALA A 161 4.44 2.16 -10.25
CA ALA A 161 3.87 0.92 -10.76
C ALA A 161 2.54 0.50 -10.08
N SER A 162 2.17 1.17 -8.98
CA SER A 162 0.94 0.90 -8.23
C SER A 162 -0.32 1.25 -9.03
N ILE A 163 -1.40 0.56 -8.71
CA ILE A 163 -2.76 0.94 -9.06
C ILE A 163 -3.27 1.82 -7.93
N ASP A 164 -3.46 3.10 -8.23
CA ASP A 164 -3.89 4.08 -7.25
C ASP A 164 -5.41 3.99 -6.95
N PRO A 165 -5.86 4.32 -5.73
CA PRO A 165 -7.28 4.34 -5.35
C PRO A 165 -8.10 5.38 -6.10
N ALA A 166 -7.45 6.42 -6.62
CA ALA A 166 -8.02 7.33 -7.59
C ALA A 166 -6.98 7.67 -8.68
N PRO A 167 -7.40 7.84 -9.94
CA PRO A 167 -6.50 8.32 -10.97
C PRO A 167 -6.09 9.78 -10.70
N PRO A 168 -4.90 10.23 -11.14
CA PRO A 168 -4.56 11.65 -11.11
C PRO A 168 -5.55 12.45 -11.97
N LEU A 169 -5.53 13.78 -11.84
CA LEU A 169 -6.37 14.65 -12.67
C LEU A 169 -6.10 14.41 -14.18
N PRO A 170 -7.15 14.48 -15.03
CA PRO A 170 -6.96 14.28 -16.46
C PRO A 170 -6.07 15.37 -17.04
N GLN A 171 -5.32 15.03 -18.08
CA GLN A 171 -4.53 15.98 -18.84
C GLN A 171 -5.46 17.06 -19.41
N ALA A 172 -5.24 18.28 -18.95
CA ALA A 172 -5.96 19.46 -19.40
C ALA A 172 -5.04 20.37 -20.20
N LYS A 173 -5.62 21.32 -20.95
CA LYS A 173 -4.84 22.38 -21.64
C LYS A 173 -4.01 23.23 -20.67
N GLN A 174 -4.44 23.29 -19.41
CA GLN A 174 -3.76 23.98 -18.33
C GLN A 174 -3.70 23.02 -17.14
N THR A 175 -2.49 22.59 -16.80
CA THR A 175 -2.25 21.82 -15.58
C THR A 175 -2.52 22.71 -14.37
N PRO A 176 -3.31 22.25 -13.38
CA PRO A 176 -3.50 23.00 -12.14
C PRO A 176 -2.17 23.29 -11.47
N SER A 177 -2.05 24.49 -10.89
CA SER A 177 -0.89 24.88 -10.11
C SER A 177 -0.86 24.17 -8.75
N ILE A 178 0.32 24.05 -8.16
CA ILE A 178 0.49 23.44 -6.82
C ILE A 178 -0.46 24.08 -5.78
N PRO A 179 -0.63 25.42 -5.69
CA PRO A 179 -1.60 26.02 -4.77
C PRO A 179 -3.07 25.64 -5.04
N GLU A 180 -3.45 25.42 -6.30
CA GLU A 180 -4.81 24.97 -6.65
C GLU A 180 -5.04 23.51 -6.25
N LEU A 181 -4.03 22.65 -6.45
CA LEU A 181 -4.06 21.26 -6.02
C LEU A 181 -4.07 21.15 -4.50
N GLU A 182 -3.24 21.93 -3.80
CA GLU A 182 -3.23 21.99 -2.34
C GLU A 182 -4.60 22.43 -1.80
N LYS A 183 -5.22 23.44 -2.40
CA LYS A 183 -6.57 23.87 -2.03
C LYS A 183 -7.57 22.73 -2.18
N ALA A 184 -7.53 21.97 -3.27
CA ALA A 184 -8.41 20.83 -3.48
C ALA A 184 -8.12 19.68 -2.52
N LEU A 185 -6.84 19.40 -2.25
CA LEU A 185 -6.38 18.40 -1.29
C LEU A 185 -6.99 18.65 0.10
N LEU A 186 -6.98 19.90 0.55
CA LEU A 186 -7.40 20.33 1.90
C LEU A 186 -8.88 20.70 2.03
N ASP A 187 -9.64 20.70 0.93
CA ASP A 187 -11.05 21.06 0.95
C ASP A 187 -11.91 19.84 1.33
N THR A 188 -12.19 19.70 2.63
CA THR A 188 -13.01 18.60 3.18
C THR A 188 -14.49 18.66 2.76
N SER A 189 -14.91 19.68 1.98
CA SER A 189 -16.24 19.71 1.35
C SER A 189 -16.29 18.99 0.01
N LEU A 190 -15.13 18.67 -0.58
CA LEU A 190 -15.03 17.88 -1.81
C LEU A 190 -15.15 16.38 -1.53
N PRO A 191 -15.71 15.59 -2.47
CA PRO A 191 -15.69 14.13 -2.40
C PRO A 191 -14.27 13.58 -2.25
N LEU A 192 -14.11 12.51 -1.47
CA LEU A 192 -12.81 11.95 -1.15
C LEU A 192 -12.03 11.57 -2.41
N PHE A 193 -12.72 10.99 -3.39
CA PHE A 193 -12.15 10.67 -4.70
C PHE A 193 -11.49 11.88 -5.36
N GLN A 194 -12.11 13.07 -5.36
CA GLN A 194 -11.53 14.28 -5.97
C GLN A 194 -10.28 14.77 -5.23
N ARG A 195 -10.28 14.65 -3.91
CA ARG A 195 -9.14 15.02 -3.06
C ARG A 195 -7.96 14.07 -3.29
N TYR A 196 -8.23 12.77 -3.48
CA TYR A 196 -7.23 11.78 -3.90
C TYR A 196 -6.67 12.09 -5.30
N ARG A 197 -7.51 12.52 -6.27
CA ARG A 197 -7.00 12.95 -7.59
C ARG A 197 -6.03 14.13 -7.48
N ALA A 198 -6.28 15.07 -6.56
CA ALA A 198 -5.37 16.19 -6.29
C ALA A 198 -4.07 15.71 -5.61
N MET A 199 -4.17 14.74 -4.68
CA MET A 199 -3.04 14.09 -4.04
C MET A 199 -2.11 13.42 -5.05
N PHE A 200 -2.64 12.57 -5.94
CA PHE A 200 -1.84 11.92 -6.97
C PHE A 200 -1.32 12.88 -8.04
N ALA A 201 -2.05 13.97 -8.33
CA ALA A 201 -1.52 15.04 -9.18
C ALA A 201 -0.32 15.76 -8.53
N LEU A 202 -0.34 15.99 -7.21
CA LEU A 202 0.83 16.52 -6.49
C LEU A 202 1.99 15.53 -6.47
N ARG A 203 1.73 14.24 -6.24
CA ARG A 203 2.73 13.16 -6.32
C ARG A 203 3.43 13.17 -7.69
N ASP A 204 2.66 13.25 -8.76
CA ASP A 204 3.17 13.25 -10.13
C ASP A 204 3.96 14.52 -10.47
N LEU A 205 3.75 15.63 -9.75
CA LEU A 205 4.55 16.86 -9.86
C LEU A 205 5.86 16.80 -9.05
N SER A 206 5.98 15.85 -8.13
CA SER A 206 7.20 15.57 -7.37
C SER A 206 8.09 14.47 -7.95
N SER A 207 7.69 13.87 -9.06
CA SER A 207 8.50 12.90 -9.80
C SER A 207 8.84 13.41 -11.20
N PRO A 208 10.11 13.36 -11.63
CA PRO A 208 11.30 12.95 -10.85
C PRO A 208 11.68 13.94 -9.70
N PRO A 209 12.46 13.50 -8.69
CA PRO A 209 12.71 14.27 -7.46
C PRO A 209 13.58 15.53 -7.66
N ASP A 210 14.29 15.66 -8.78
CA ASP A 210 15.12 16.82 -9.11
C ASP A 210 14.33 17.97 -9.76
N LEU A 211 13.03 17.79 -10.02
CA LEU A 211 12.18 18.84 -10.58
C LEU A 211 12.03 20.03 -9.62
N PRO A 212 11.94 21.26 -10.14
CA PRO A 212 11.70 22.46 -9.32
C PRO A 212 10.33 22.43 -8.63
N THR A 213 9.41 21.59 -9.10
CA THR A 213 8.09 21.35 -8.51
C THR A 213 8.10 20.37 -7.36
N ALA A 214 9.16 19.57 -7.17
CA ALA A 214 9.14 18.44 -6.26
C ALA A 214 9.04 18.83 -4.80
N VAL A 215 9.96 19.65 -4.30
CA VAL A 215 9.91 20.14 -2.91
C VAL A 215 8.61 20.91 -2.62
N PRO A 216 8.15 21.85 -3.46
CA PRO A 216 6.86 22.52 -3.22
C PRO A 216 5.64 21.57 -3.21
N ALA A 217 5.63 20.54 -4.06
CA ALA A 217 4.54 19.57 -4.10
C ALA A 217 4.55 18.66 -2.85
N VAL A 218 5.73 18.18 -2.42
CA VAL A 218 5.90 17.43 -1.16
C VAL A 218 5.44 18.27 0.04
N GLN A 219 5.81 19.56 0.09
CA GLN A 219 5.35 20.45 1.15
C GLN A 219 3.82 20.67 1.16
N SER A 220 3.20 20.65 -0.03
CA SER A 220 1.73 20.76 -0.15
C SER A 220 1.04 19.47 0.31
N LEU A 221 1.57 18.30 -0.08
CA LEU A 221 1.12 16.99 0.40
C LEU A 221 1.24 16.88 1.91
N ALA A 222 2.33 17.35 2.52
CA ALA A 222 2.56 17.28 3.96
C ALA A 222 1.46 18.00 4.78
N ARG A 223 0.80 19.03 4.21
CA ARG A 223 -0.34 19.70 4.86
C ARG A 223 -1.54 18.76 5.03
N GLY A 224 -1.64 17.71 4.22
CA GLY A 224 -2.66 16.67 4.30
C GLY A 224 -2.63 15.87 5.61
N PHE A 225 -1.51 15.84 6.34
CA PHE A 225 -1.44 15.25 7.69
C PHE A 225 -2.30 15.99 8.73
N SER A 226 -2.87 17.16 8.40
CA SER A 226 -3.83 17.85 9.27
C SER A 226 -5.30 17.46 9.01
N ASP A 227 -5.56 16.55 8.07
CA ASP A 227 -6.92 16.13 7.72
C ASP A 227 -7.60 15.39 8.88
N PRO A 228 -8.92 15.53 9.10
CA PRO A 228 -9.64 14.75 10.10
C PRO A 228 -9.65 13.24 9.82
N SER A 229 -9.68 12.81 8.55
CA SER A 229 -9.74 11.39 8.19
C SER A 229 -8.40 10.70 8.41
N ALA A 230 -8.40 9.62 9.21
CA ALA A 230 -7.22 8.79 9.40
C ALA A 230 -6.82 8.08 8.10
N LEU A 231 -7.79 7.67 7.28
CA LEU A 231 -7.54 7.10 5.96
C LEU A 231 -6.78 8.07 5.05
N PHE A 232 -7.22 9.33 5.00
CA PHE A 232 -6.56 10.35 4.19
C PHE A 232 -5.13 10.60 4.64
N ARG A 233 -4.89 10.68 5.96
CA ARG A 233 -3.53 10.85 6.51
C ARG A 233 -2.63 9.64 6.24
N HIS A 234 -3.18 8.43 6.31
CA HIS A 234 -2.48 7.20 5.90
C HIS A 234 -2.04 7.29 4.44
N GLU A 235 -2.94 7.66 3.52
CA GLU A 235 -2.59 7.80 2.11
C GLU A 235 -1.48 8.83 1.84
N ILE A 236 -1.44 9.93 2.61
CA ILE A 236 -0.34 10.92 2.52
C ILE A 236 1.00 10.26 2.87
N ALA A 237 1.05 9.42 3.92
CA ALA A 237 2.26 8.69 4.28
C ALA A 237 2.64 7.66 3.20
N PHE A 238 1.67 6.93 2.65
CA PHE A 238 1.89 5.98 1.55
C PHE A 238 2.51 6.68 0.33
N VAL A 239 1.93 7.81 -0.10
CA VAL A 239 2.46 8.64 -1.19
C VAL A 239 3.88 9.10 -0.91
N PHE A 240 4.22 9.40 0.35
CA PHE A 240 5.59 9.77 0.74
C PHE A 240 6.57 8.60 0.66
N GLY A 241 6.15 7.39 1.00
CA GLY A 241 6.94 6.17 0.78
C GLY A 241 7.21 5.95 -0.71
N GLN A 242 6.18 6.10 -1.56
CA GLN A 242 6.34 5.98 -3.01
C GLN A 242 7.32 7.01 -3.59
N LEU A 243 7.22 8.26 -3.14
CA LEU A 243 8.08 9.34 -3.62
C LEU A 243 9.54 9.15 -3.21
N SER A 244 9.78 8.56 -2.02
CA SER A 244 11.09 8.48 -1.38
C SER A 244 11.89 9.78 -1.51
N HIS A 245 11.22 10.92 -1.25
CA HIS A 245 11.83 12.24 -1.37
C HIS A 245 12.21 12.78 0.01
N PRO A 246 13.48 13.19 0.26
CA PRO A 246 13.93 13.61 1.59
C PRO A 246 13.17 14.78 2.24
N ALA A 247 12.44 15.57 1.45
CA ALA A 247 11.61 16.66 1.94
C ALA A 247 10.39 16.17 2.75
N SER A 248 10.02 14.88 2.67
CA SER A 248 8.94 14.27 3.44
C SER A 248 9.36 13.82 4.85
N ILE A 249 10.67 13.63 5.09
CA ILE A 249 11.23 13.09 6.34
C ILE A 249 10.72 13.83 7.58
N PRO A 250 10.72 15.19 7.64
CA PRO A 250 10.28 15.90 8.84
C PRO A 250 8.83 15.57 9.23
N SER A 251 7.93 15.54 8.24
CA SER A 251 6.52 15.20 8.46
C SER A 251 6.31 13.73 8.81
N LEU A 252 7.05 12.80 8.21
CA LEU A 252 6.97 11.38 8.54
C LEU A 252 7.43 11.11 9.98
N ILE A 253 8.53 11.75 10.42
CA ILE A 253 9.02 11.66 11.80
C ILE A 253 8.00 12.25 12.78
N GLU A 254 7.40 13.40 12.46
CA GLU A 254 6.36 14.01 13.29
C GLU A 254 5.15 13.08 13.46
N THR A 255 4.67 12.49 12.35
CA THR A 255 3.56 11.54 12.33
C THR A 255 3.87 10.28 13.15
N LEU A 256 5.00 9.62 12.92
CA LEU A 256 5.41 8.43 13.66
C LEU A 256 5.57 8.70 15.17
N SER A 257 6.10 9.86 15.53
CA SER A 257 6.33 10.28 16.92
C SER A 257 5.04 10.67 17.66
N ASN A 258 3.95 10.93 16.96
CA ASN A 258 2.70 11.37 17.57
C ASN A 258 1.93 10.18 18.16
N THR A 259 2.09 9.91 19.46
CA THR A 259 1.38 8.82 20.17
C THR A 259 -0.13 9.00 20.27
N LYS A 260 -0.68 10.15 19.85
CA LYS A 260 -2.13 10.39 19.74
C LYS A 260 -2.67 10.14 18.34
N GLU A 261 -1.79 9.93 17.36
CA GLU A 261 -2.17 9.57 16.00
C GLU A 261 -2.66 8.11 15.95
N ALA A 262 -3.54 7.81 15.00
CA ALA A 262 -4.01 6.46 14.73
C ALA A 262 -2.85 5.54 14.34
N SER A 263 -2.83 4.33 14.89
CA SER A 263 -1.79 3.34 14.62
C SER A 263 -1.64 3.03 13.13
N MET A 264 -2.73 3.07 12.36
CA MET A 264 -2.71 2.92 10.89
C MET A 264 -1.82 3.98 10.20
N VAL A 265 -1.95 5.24 10.61
CA VAL A 265 -1.18 6.33 10.00
C VAL A 265 0.29 6.27 10.44
N ARG A 266 0.53 5.86 11.70
CA ARG A 266 1.87 5.74 12.26
C ARG A 266 2.67 4.60 11.63
N HIS A 267 2.06 3.46 11.34
CA HIS A 267 2.76 2.37 10.67
C HIS A 267 3.17 2.77 9.25
N GLU A 268 2.26 3.41 8.50
CA GLU A 268 2.53 3.84 7.14
C GLU A 268 3.66 4.87 7.10
N ALA A 269 3.72 5.77 8.10
CA ALA A 269 4.84 6.68 8.28
C ALA A 269 6.17 5.96 8.57
N ALA A 270 6.15 4.86 9.34
CA ALA A 270 7.33 4.04 9.60
C ALA A 270 7.81 3.32 8.33
N GLU A 271 6.91 2.78 7.52
CA GLU A 271 7.26 2.10 6.27
C GLU A 271 7.80 3.08 5.23
N ALA A 272 7.16 4.25 5.09
CA ALA A 272 7.65 5.32 4.23
C ALA A 272 9.06 5.80 4.61
N LEU A 273 9.37 5.86 5.91
CA LEU A 273 10.74 6.13 6.39
C LEU A 273 11.70 4.99 6.04
N GLY A 274 11.24 3.73 6.02
CA GLY A 274 12.06 2.59 5.58
C GLY A 274 12.57 2.75 4.15
N SER A 275 11.75 3.27 3.24
CA SER A 275 12.15 3.59 1.86
C SER A 275 13.14 4.75 1.73
N LEU A 276 13.34 5.51 2.81
CA LEU A 276 14.30 6.62 2.94
C LEU A 276 15.48 6.24 3.86
N GLY A 277 15.75 4.94 4.00
CA GLY A 277 16.70 4.41 5.00
C GLY A 277 18.17 4.81 4.78
N ASP A 278 18.54 5.27 3.58
CA ASP A 278 19.87 5.78 3.23
C ASP A 278 20.09 7.24 3.66
N GLU A 279 19.02 7.98 3.94
CA GLU A 279 19.06 9.36 4.40
C GLU A 279 19.53 9.46 5.86
N GLU A 280 20.33 10.50 6.14
CA GLU A 280 21.01 10.66 7.43
C GLU A 280 20.01 10.74 8.59
N GLY A 281 20.14 9.81 9.56
CA GLY A 281 19.37 9.80 10.80
C GLY A 281 17.98 9.15 10.72
N VAL A 282 17.57 8.64 9.55
CA VAL A 282 16.30 7.91 9.39
C VAL A 282 16.34 6.58 10.15
N GLU A 283 17.38 5.76 9.94
CA GLU A 283 17.56 4.47 10.63
C GLU A 283 17.58 4.64 12.16
N ASP A 284 18.35 5.61 12.66
CA ASP A 284 18.42 5.95 14.09
C ASP A 284 17.07 6.39 14.65
N THR A 285 16.21 6.99 13.82
CA THR A 285 14.86 7.39 14.22
C THR A 285 13.94 6.18 14.29
N LEU A 286 13.93 5.32 13.28
CA LEU A 286 13.15 4.08 13.28
C LEU A 286 13.47 3.21 14.50
N ARG A 287 14.76 3.03 14.84
CA ARG A 287 15.20 2.23 16.00
C ARG A 287 14.59 2.68 17.34
N LYS A 288 14.13 3.93 17.47
CA LYS A 288 13.47 4.42 18.70
C LYS A 288 12.08 3.83 18.91
N PHE A 289 11.47 3.25 17.87
CA PHE A 289 10.10 2.73 17.87
C PHE A 289 10.04 1.20 17.87
N LEU A 290 11.16 0.50 18.08
CA LEU A 290 11.20 -0.96 18.22
C LEU A 290 10.37 -1.47 19.41
N ASP A 291 10.21 -0.65 20.44
CA ASP A 291 9.41 -0.94 21.65
C ASP A 291 8.12 -0.10 21.72
N ASP A 292 7.61 0.38 20.57
CA ASP A 292 6.36 1.17 20.52
C ASP A 292 5.19 0.42 21.19
N PRO A 293 4.27 1.08 21.90
CA PRO A 293 3.10 0.40 22.48
C PRO A 293 2.22 -0.30 21.43
N GLU A 294 2.11 0.27 20.23
CA GLU A 294 1.29 -0.29 19.15
C GLU A 294 2.04 -1.40 18.41
N GLN A 295 1.47 -2.60 18.36
CA GLN A 295 2.12 -3.74 17.72
C GLN A 295 2.41 -3.50 16.25
N VAL A 296 1.45 -2.96 15.51
CA VAL A 296 1.61 -2.66 14.08
C VAL A 296 2.78 -1.71 13.82
N VAL A 297 3.01 -0.73 14.71
CA VAL A 297 4.13 0.21 14.57
C VAL A 297 5.47 -0.51 14.81
N ARG A 298 5.57 -1.36 15.85
CA ARG A 298 6.79 -2.17 16.07
C ARG A 298 7.09 -3.07 14.89
N ASP A 299 6.06 -3.77 14.38
CA ASP A 299 6.17 -4.69 13.26
C ASP A 299 6.62 -3.94 11.98
N SER A 300 6.07 -2.75 11.70
CA SER A 300 6.48 -1.93 10.55
C SER A 300 7.88 -1.39 10.69
N VAL A 301 8.32 -1.02 11.90
CA VAL A 301 9.71 -0.60 12.15
C VAL A 301 10.69 -1.74 11.86
N ILE A 302 10.35 -2.98 12.21
CA ILE A 302 11.17 -4.16 11.89
C ILE A 302 11.31 -4.33 10.38
N VAL A 303 10.20 -4.24 9.64
CA VAL A 303 10.20 -4.37 8.17
C VAL A 303 10.93 -3.18 7.52
N ALA A 304 10.70 -1.96 7.99
CA ALA A 304 11.36 -0.75 7.50
C ALA A 304 12.88 -0.78 7.70
N LEU A 305 13.36 -1.29 8.83
CA LEU A 305 14.80 -1.47 9.08
C LEU A 305 15.42 -2.55 8.19
N ASP A 306 14.70 -3.64 7.90
CA ASP A 306 15.14 -4.67 6.95
C ASP A 306 15.27 -4.09 5.53
N MET A 307 14.30 -3.26 5.11
CA MET A 307 14.34 -2.54 3.84
C MET A 307 15.50 -1.54 3.77
N ALA A 308 15.70 -0.75 4.83
CA ALA A 308 16.79 0.21 4.92
C ALA A 308 18.18 -0.46 4.83
N GLU A 309 18.33 -1.62 5.49
CA GLU A 309 19.55 -2.42 5.41
C GLU A 309 19.79 -2.94 3.98
N PHE A 310 18.74 -3.42 3.33
CA PHE A 310 18.80 -3.88 1.93
C PHE A 310 19.25 -2.75 0.97
N GLU A 311 18.63 -1.58 1.04
CA GLU A 311 18.96 -0.43 0.17
C GLU A 311 20.42 0.01 0.35
N LYS A 312 20.88 0.04 1.60
CA LYS A 312 22.27 0.39 1.94
C LYS A 312 23.29 -0.62 1.42
N ASN A 313 22.94 -1.90 1.43
CA ASN A 313 23.81 -2.98 0.97
C ASN A 313 23.88 -3.05 -0.57
N GLY A 314 23.00 -2.36 -1.29
CA GLY A 314 22.95 -2.37 -2.75
C GLY A 314 22.66 -3.76 -3.31
N GLU A 315 21.93 -4.58 -2.55
CA GLU A 315 21.49 -5.90 -2.99
C GLU A 315 20.55 -5.75 -4.21
N ALA A 316 20.58 -6.72 -5.13
CA ALA A 316 19.90 -6.57 -6.42
C ALA A 316 18.37 -6.75 -6.34
N GLU A 317 17.87 -7.55 -5.40
CA GLU A 317 16.44 -7.87 -5.25
C GLU A 317 16.08 -8.04 -3.78
N TYR A 318 15.15 -7.22 -3.26
CA TYR A 318 14.66 -7.32 -1.87
C TYR A 318 13.84 -8.60 -1.64
N ALA A 319 13.17 -9.04 -2.69
CA ALA A 319 12.38 -10.26 -2.70
C ALA A 319 13.29 -11.51 -2.64
N ILE A 320 12.77 -12.62 -2.12
CA ILE A 320 13.48 -13.90 -2.15
C ILE A 320 13.67 -14.33 -3.62
N VAL A 321 14.92 -14.28 -4.09
CA VAL A 321 15.34 -14.80 -5.39
C VAL A 321 15.50 -16.32 -5.28
N PRO A 322 14.74 -17.14 -6.01
CA PRO A 322 14.88 -18.59 -5.94
C PRO A 322 16.14 -19.05 -6.66
N GLY A 323 16.99 -19.82 -5.98
CA GLY A 323 18.17 -20.48 -6.55
C GLY A 323 19.51 -20.01 -6.01
N THR A 324 19.56 -18.89 -5.29
CA THR A 324 20.73 -18.48 -4.52
C THR A 324 20.63 -19.08 -3.11
N SER A 325 21.38 -20.15 -2.90
CA SER A 325 21.79 -20.52 -1.55
C SER A 325 22.94 -19.59 -1.19
N GLU A 326 22.68 -18.56 -0.38
CA GLU A 326 23.77 -17.92 0.35
C GLU A 326 23.78 -18.38 1.81
N PRO A 327 24.98 -18.59 2.37
CA PRO A 327 25.19 -19.50 3.49
C PRO A 327 24.86 -18.84 4.82
N ILE A 328 24.58 -19.69 5.80
CA ILE A 328 24.62 -19.34 7.22
C ILE A 328 26.00 -18.74 7.51
N ALA A 329 26.06 -17.45 7.79
CA ALA A 329 27.17 -16.88 8.56
C ALA A 329 26.89 -17.20 10.03
N VAL A 330 27.80 -17.98 10.61
CA VAL A 330 27.86 -18.40 12.02
C VAL A 330 28.05 -17.20 12.94
#